data_AF-A0A0M3IYG1-F1
#
_entry.id   AF-A0A0M3IYG1-F1
#
_cell.length_a   1.000
_cell.length_b   1.000
_cell.length_c   1.000
_cell.angle_alpha   90.00
_cell.angle_beta   90.00
_cell.angle_gamma   90.00
#
_symmetry.space_group_name_H-M   'P 1'
#
loop_
_entity.id
_entity.type
_entity.pdbx_description
1 polymer ?
#
loop_
_entity_poly.entity_id
_entity_poly.type
_entity_poly.pdbx_seq_one_letter_code
_entity_poly.pdbx_strand_id
1 'polypeptide(L)'
;MNYDPSMLAHCLPDYYKLLFPFKPFCKWLCYGQKPSAYFSYREFAFIFEGDVHIRYRSFNDMLEFEKELCKSSPFKLDIGAIYNHKPKDNKKFSDFRAEQRELVFDIDLTDYDEIRKCCSGANVCKKCCRWITIAMKVLDRLLKEHFGFKHRLWVFSGRRGVHCWVADAEARKLTNPGRAAVASYLSLISGQQNIVNVSEKKGFVHPVISDAYQFIMETGEVDRMVVEQGWLSGEEGLSALTEGCKDDNVINELKSIINDVMRIDSIEQQWLALRIKLDSVKRKEMMAQKGVELCKVSCIVL
;
A
#
# COMPACT_ATOMS: atom_id res chain seq x y z
N MET A 1 -10.77 -9.84 24.14
CA MET A 1 -11.51 -8.65 24.59
C MET A 1 -11.93 -7.86 23.37
N ASN A 2 -13.19 -7.44 23.28
CA ASN A 2 -13.63 -6.51 22.25
C ASN A 2 -13.43 -5.09 22.77
N TYR A 3 -12.94 -4.20 21.90
CA TYR A 3 -12.77 -2.78 22.22
C TYR A 3 -14.14 -2.10 22.39
N ASP A 4 -14.31 -1.31 23.45
CA ASP A 4 -15.49 -0.48 23.69
C ASP A 4 -15.15 1.00 23.40
N PRO A 5 -15.71 1.60 22.34
CA PRO A 5 -15.44 2.99 21.98
C PRO A 5 -15.83 4.01 23.07
N SER A 6 -16.79 3.69 23.95
CA SER A 6 -17.23 4.60 25.01
C SER A 6 -16.13 4.85 26.05
N MET A 7 -15.19 3.91 26.20
CA MET A 7 -14.06 4.02 27.11
C MET A 7 -12.93 4.90 26.58
N LEU A 8 -12.96 5.28 25.30
CA LEU A 8 -11.86 5.99 24.64
C LEU A 8 -11.54 7.31 25.34
N ALA A 9 -12.55 8.13 25.63
CA ALA A 9 -12.38 9.42 26.30
C ALA A 9 -11.75 9.27 27.70
N HIS A 10 -12.00 8.15 28.38
CA HIS A 10 -11.44 7.84 29.69
C HIS A 10 -10.01 7.30 29.60
N CYS A 11 -9.69 6.50 28.59
CA CYS A 11 -8.38 5.87 28.43
C CYS A 11 -7.33 6.76 27.75
N LEU A 12 -7.73 7.68 26.87
CA LEU A 12 -6.80 8.54 26.13
C LEU A 12 -5.89 9.39 27.03
N PRO A 13 -6.37 10.00 28.13
CA PRO A 13 -5.51 10.75 29.03
C PRO A 13 -4.35 9.92 29.59
N ASP A 14 -4.61 8.67 29.98
CA ASP A 14 -3.59 7.77 30.50
C ASP A 14 -2.66 7.27 29.39
N TYR A 15 -3.21 6.98 28.21
CA TYR A 15 -2.40 6.63 27.04
C TYR A 15 -1.39 7.73 26.70
N TYR A 16 -1.82 9.00 26.61
CA TYR A 16 -0.91 10.10 26.31
C TYR A 16 0.10 10.31 27.44
N LYS A 17 -0.31 10.25 28.71
CA LYS A 17 0.61 10.46 29.84
C LYS A 17 1.64 9.35 30.03
N LEU A 18 1.28 8.10 29.74
CA LEU A 18 2.07 6.93 30.16
C LEU A 18 2.68 6.15 29.00
N LEU A 19 2.07 6.19 27.81
CA LEU A 19 2.41 5.27 26.72
C LEU A 19 2.81 5.97 25.42
N PHE A 20 2.29 7.17 25.14
CA PHE A 20 2.59 7.86 23.89
C PHE A 20 4.10 8.17 23.80
N PRO A 21 4.79 7.78 22.71
CA PRO A 21 6.24 7.82 22.67
C PRO A 21 6.75 9.20 22.23
N PHE A 22 6.55 10.24 23.06
CA PHE A 22 6.87 11.64 22.73
C PHE A 22 8.30 11.84 22.21
N LYS A 23 9.29 11.26 22.89
CA LYS A 23 10.71 11.43 22.55
C LYS A 23 11.06 10.94 21.14
N PRO A 24 10.84 9.66 20.76
CA PRO A 24 11.11 9.23 19.40
C PRO A 24 10.18 9.89 18.38
N PHE A 25 8.92 10.18 18.71
CA PHE A 25 7.99 10.86 17.82
C PHE A 25 8.46 12.27 17.44
N CYS A 26 8.82 13.09 18.43
CA CYS A 26 9.34 14.43 18.17
C CYS A 26 10.73 14.39 17.53
N LYS A 27 11.59 13.43 17.90
CA LYS A 27 12.89 13.24 17.25
C LYS A 27 12.75 12.96 15.76
N TRP A 28 11.80 12.09 15.38
CA TRP A 28 11.48 11.82 13.97
C TRP A 28 11.08 13.11 13.24
N LEU A 29 10.12 13.86 13.79
CA LEU A 29 9.60 15.07 13.14
C LEU A 29 10.57 16.26 13.13
N CYS A 30 11.64 16.23 13.93
CA CYS A 30 12.69 17.24 13.92
C CYS A 30 13.77 17.01 12.85
N TYR A 31 13.95 15.77 12.35
CA TYR A 31 14.98 15.45 11.35
C TYR A 31 16.40 15.92 11.69
N GLY A 32 16.77 15.85 12.98
CA GLY A 32 18.07 16.32 13.48
C GLY A 32 18.24 17.83 13.50
N GLN A 33 17.21 18.60 13.15
CA GLN A 33 17.20 20.06 13.23
C GLN A 33 16.83 20.54 14.64
N LYS A 34 17.18 21.79 14.96
CA LYS A 34 16.70 22.45 16.18
C LYS A 34 15.17 22.58 16.13
N PRO A 35 14.42 22.30 17.22
CA PRO A 35 12.97 22.42 17.24
C PRO A 35 12.45 23.78 16.75
N SER A 36 13.11 24.87 17.16
CA SER A 36 12.79 26.25 16.78
C SER A 36 12.97 26.58 15.29
N ALA A 37 13.64 25.72 14.52
CA ALA A 37 13.88 25.88 13.10
C ALA A 37 13.02 24.95 12.23
N TYR A 38 12.35 23.96 12.82
CA TYR A 38 11.70 22.90 12.05
C TYR A 38 10.40 22.40 12.69
N PHE A 39 10.48 21.88 13.93
CA PHE A 39 9.31 21.36 14.65
C PHE A 39 8.25 22.44 14.90
N SER A 40 8.67 23.67 15.22
CA SER A 40 7.74 24.79 15.44
C SER A 40 6.95 25.24 14.23
N TYR A 41 7.36 24.81 13.04
CA TYR A 41 6.71 25.10 11.77
C TYR A 41 5.84 23.94 11.27
N ARG A 42 5.83 22.81 12.01
CA ARG A 42 4.99 21.64 11.71
C ARG A 42 3.55 21.91 12.13
N GLU A 43 2.62 21.66 11.21
CA GLU A 43 1.20 21.60 11.52
C GLU A 43 0.85 20.27 12.20
N PHE A 44 0.02 20.37 13.22
CA PHE A 44 -0.75 19.26 13.77
C PHE A 44 -2.24 19.63 13.71
N ALA A 45 -3.09 18.62 13.51
CA ALA A 45 -4.52 18.74 13.74
C ALA A 45 -4.94 17.81 14.86
N PHE A 46 -5.70 18.36 15.82
CA PHE A 46 -6.29 17.61 16.92
C PHE A 46 -7.76 17.41 16.60
N ILE A 47 -8.20 16.16 16.56
CA ILE A 47 -9.57 15.80 16.23
C ILE A 47 -10.23 15.24 17.48
N PHE A 48 -11.35 15.84 17.86
CA PHE A 48 -12.11 15.49 19.06
C PHE A 48 -13.36 14.67 18.72
N GLU A 49 -14.13 14.34 19.75
CA GLU A 49 -15.45 13.72 19.60
C GLU A 49 -16.34 14.54 18.64
N GLY A 50 -17.18 13.84 17.88
CA GLY A 50 -17.99 14.44 16.82
C GLY A 50 -17.20 14.87 15.57
N ASP A 51 -15.95 14.41 15.44
CA ASP A 51 -15.03 14.76 14.33
C ASP A 51 -14.82 16.29 14.24
N VAL A 52 -14.62 16.95 15.38
CA VAL A 52 -14.28 18.37 15.42
C VAL A 52 -12.77 18.55 15.20
N HIS A 53 -12.39 19.13 14.06
CA HIS A 53 -10.99 19.33 13.66
C HIS A 53 -10.46 20.70 14.12
N ILE A 54 -9.46 20.69 15.01
CA ILE A 54 -8.68 21.89 15.34
C ILE A 54 -7.35 21.84 14.59
N ARG A 55 -7.30 22.54 13.45
CA ARG A 55 -6.15 22.59 12.53
C ARG A 55 -5.17 23.73 12.84
N TYR A 56 -4.06 23.73 12.11
CA TYR A 56 -2.99 24.74 12.22
C TYR A 56 -2.42 24.89 13.64
N ARG A 57 -2.40 23.80 14.41
CA ARG A 57 -1.68 23.77 15.69
C ARG A 57 -0.19 23.59 15.42
N SER A 58 0.64 24.21 16.24
CA SER A 58 2.10 24.08 16.16
C SER A 58 2.74 24.44 17.50
N PHE A 59 3.84 23.79 17.84
CA PHE A 59 4.43 23.81 19.18
C PHE A 59 5.92 24.15 19.09
N ASN A 60 6.42 25.01 19.97
CA ASN A 60 7.82 25.48 19.89
C ASN A 60 8.82 24.34 20.14
N ASP A 61 8.46 23.39 20.99
CA ASP A 61 9.29 22.25 21.37
C ASP A 61 8.44 21.04 21.79
N MET A 62 9.13 19.95 22.13
CA MET A 62 8.52 18.70 22.59
C MET A 62 7.74 18.88 23.90
N LEU A 63 8.19 19.75 24.81
CA LEU A 63 7.56 19.95 26.11
C LEU A 63 6.20 20.65 25.97
N GLU A 64 6.12 21.69 25.12
CA GLU A 64 4.86 22.35 24.79
C GLU A 64 3.89 21.38 24.11
N PHE A 65 4.39 20.55 23.18
CA PHE A 65 3.58 19.53 22.51
C PHE A 65 3.04 18.48 23.47
N GLU A 66 3.91 17.91 24.31
CA GLU A 66 3.56 16.90 25.31
C GLU A 66 2.52 17.42 26.29
N LYS A 67 2.75 18.60 26.85
CA LYS A 67 1.82 19.24 27.78
C LYS A 67 0.45 19.42 27.17
N GLU A 68 0.38 19.91 25.93
CA GLU A 68 -0.90 20.16 25.28
C GLU A 68 -1.59 18.86 24.86
N LEU A 69 -0.87 17.89 24.29
CA LEU A 69 -1.46 16.61 23.88
C LEU A 69 -2.04 15.85 25.08
N CYS A 70 -1.32 15.82 26.21
CA CYS A 70 -1.80 15.23 27.47
C CYS A 70 -3.01 16.00 28.04
N LYS A 71 -3.01 17.33 27.95
CA LYS A 71 -4.12 18.16 28.45
C LYS A 71 -5.39 17.98 27.62
N SER A 72 -5.27 18.03 26.29
CA SER A 72 -6.43 17.99 25.41
C SER A 72 -6.91 16.57 25.11
N SER A 73 -6.02 15.58 25.14
CA SER A 73 -6.31 14.17 24.86
C SER A 73 -7.20 13.94 23.63
N PRO A 74 -6.77 14.38 22.42
CA PRO A 74 -7.60 14.28 21.22
C PRO A 74 -7.82 12.82 20.80
N PHE A 75 -8.94 12.55 20.14
CA PHE A 75 -9.31 11.23 19.63
C PHE A 75 -8.44 10.83 18.44
N LYS A 76 -8.04 11.79 17.60
CA LYS A 76 -7.08 11.58 16.52
C LYS A 76 -6.06 12.73 16.49
N LEU A 77 -4.86 12.39 16.04
CA LEU A 77 -3.74 13.30 15.84
C LEU A 77 -3.26 13.17 14.40
N ASP A 78 -3.48 14.20 13.59
CA ASP A 78 -2.97 14.24 12.22
C ASP A 78 -1.71 15.11 12.15
N ILE A 79 -0.75 14.66 11.36
CA ILE A 79 0.53 15.35 11.12
C ILE A 79 0.46 16.03 9.76
N GLY A 80 0.60 17.36 9.75
CA GLY A 80 0.55 18.18 8.56
C GLY A 80 1.92 18.50 7.96
N ALA A 81 1.95 19.51 7.10
CA ALA A 81 3.18 19.98 6.48
C ALA A 81 4.03 20.84 7.44
N ILE A 82 5.23 21.16 6.99
CA ILE A 82 6.10 22.19 7.54
C ILE A 82 5.89 23.44 6.68
N TYR A 83 5.64 24.56 7.33
CA TYR A 83 5.30 25.82 6.68
C TYR A 83 6.44 26.84 6.80
N ASN A 84 6.36 27.92 6.02
CA ASN A 84 7.28 29.05 6.11
C ASN A 84 7.08 29.91 7.37
N HIS A 85 5.89 29.86 7.98
CA HIS A 85 5.58 30.48 9.27
C HIS A 85 4.99 29.45 10.22
N LYS A 86 4.98 29.72 11.53
CA LYS A 86 4.35 28.82 12.50
C LYS A 86 2.87 28.69 12.17
N PRO A 87 2.32 27.46 11.99
CA PRO A 87 0.91 27.27 11.64
C PRO A 87 -0.07 28.00 12.55
N LYS A 88 0.18 28.09 13.86
CA LYS A 88 -0.69 28.82 14.80
C LYS A 88 -0.83 30.31 14.50
N ASP A 89 0.10 30.86 13.74
CA ASP A 89 0.15 32.27 13.33
C ASP A 89 -0.28 32.48 11.87
N ASN A 90 -0.86 31.48 11.19
CA ASN A 90 -1.16 31.53 9.75
C ASN A 90 -1.93 32.80 9.31
N LYS A 91 -2.86 33.31 10.14
CA LYS A 91 -3.67 34.48 9.81
C LYS A 91 -2.89 35.80 9.82
N LYS A 92 -1.67 35.81 10.35
CA LYS A 92 -0.80 37.00 10.44
C LYS A 92 0.00 37.24 9.15
N PHE A 93 0.04 36.27 8.24
CA PHE A 93 0.91 36.29 7.07
C PHE A 93 0.12 36.02 5.79
N SER A 94 0.22 36.92 4.81
CA SER A 94 -0.42 36.74 3.50
C SER A 94 0.29 35.71 2.62
N ASP A 95 1.55 35.38 2.92
CA ASP A 95 2.38 34.43 2.16
C ASP A 95 2.50 33.05 2.82
N PHE A 96 1.59 32.72 3.75
CA PHE A 96 1.58 31.43 4.46
C PHE A 96 1.43 30.25 3.49
N ARG A 97 2.43 29.37 3.44
CA ARG A 97 2.47 28.22 2.52
C ARG A 97 3.25 27.04 3.10
N ALA A 98 2.86 25.84 2.67
CA ALA A 98 3.59 24.62 2.98
C ALA A 98 4.89 24.56 2.16
N GLU A 99 6.00 24.21 2.80
CA GLU A 99 7.32 24.08 2.16
C GLU A 99 7.77 22.63 2.05
N GLN A 100 7.46 21.81 3.07
CA GLN A 100 7.90 20.43 3.11
C GLN A 100 6.84 19.54 3.75
N ARG A 101 6.72 18.30 3.27
CA ARG A 101 5.91 17.26 3.89
C ARG A 101 6.40 15.90 3.43
N GLU A 102 6.42 14.91 4.30
CA GLU A 102 6.70 13.52 3.93
C GLU A 102 5.86 13.11 2.72
N LEU A 103 6.41 12.29 1.83
CA LEU A 103 5.61 11.65 0.79
C LEU A 103 4.89 10.47 1.46
N VAL A 104 3.56 10.51 1.45
CA VAL A 104 2.72 9.57 2.19
C VAL A 104 1.87 8.77 1.22
N PHE A 105 1.81 7.47 1.42
CA PHE A 105 0.91 6.55 0.74
C PHE A 105 -0.04 5.94 1.75
N ASP A 106 -1.32 5.86 1.39
CA ASP A 106 -2.38 5.22 2.17
C ASP A 106 -2.95 4.09 1.33
N ILE A 107 -2.96 2.88 1.89
CA ILE A 107 -3.48 1.68 1.23
C ILE A 107 -4.56 1.12 2.14
N ASP A 108 -5.82 1.18 1.69
CA ASP A 108 -6.96 0.60 2.39
C ASP A 108 -7.42 -0.68 1.68
N LEU A 109 -7.83 -1.65 2.49
CA LEU A 109 -8.34 -2.93 2.00
C LEU A 109 -9.71 -2.82 1.30
N THR A 110 -10.47 -1.75 1.49
CA THR A 110 -11.71 -1.52 0.71
C THR A 110 -11.47 -1.31 -0.77
N ASP A 111 -10.31 -0.81 -1.15
CA ASP A 111 -9.98 -0.61 -2.56
C ASP A 111 -9.85 -1.96 -3.30
N TYR A 112 -9.85 -3.08 -2.56
CA TYR A 112 -9.82 -4.44 -3.06
C TYR A 112 -11.18 -5.15 -2.95
N ASP A 113 -12.26 -4.47 -2.57
CA ASP A 113 -13.60 -5.08 -2.35
C ASP A 113 -14.13 -5.81 -3.59
N GLU A 114 -13.81 -5.33 -4.80
CA GLU A 114 -14.25 -5.96 -6.04
C GLU A 114 -13.59 -7.34 -6.29
N ILE A 115 -12.40 -7.56 -5.74
CA ILE A 115 -11.57 -8.75 -6.06
C ILE A 115 -11.24 -9.62 -4.85
N ARG A 116 -11.61 -9.20 -3.63
CA ARG A 116 -11.51 -10.04 -2.41
C ARG A 116 -12.87 -10.69 -2.11
N LYS A 117 -12.92 -12.02 -2.07
CA LYS A 117 -14.16 -12.79 -1.84
C LYS A 117 -14.37 -13.19 -0.38
N CYS A 118 -13.37 -13.04 0.49
CA CYS A 118 -13.47 -13.52 1.88
C CYS A 118 -14.10 -12.53 2.89
N CYS A 119 -14.10 -11.23 2.59
CA CYS A 119 -14.62 -10.14 3.43
C CYS A 119 -15.06 -8.99 2.54
N SER A 120 -15.88 -8.07 3.05
CA SER A 120 -16.27 -6.83 2.36
C SER A 120 -16.27 -5.63 3.30
N GLY A 121 -16.18 -4.42 2.73
CA GLY A 121 -16.21 -3.17 3.47
C GLY A 121 -15.15 -3.12 4.57
N ALA A 122 -15.60 -2.99 5.82
CA ALA A 122 -14.70 -2.76 6.94
C ALA A 122 -14.24 -4.04 7.67
N ASN A 123 -14.65 -5.21 7.18
CA ASN A 123 -14.27 -6.50 7.72
C ASN A 123 -12.89 -6.93 7.19
N VAL A 124 -12.12 -7.60 8.07
CA VAL A 124 -10.77 -8.07 7.76
C VAL A 124 -10.58 -9.49 8.29
N CYS A 125 -9.78 -10.29 7.60
CA CYS A 125 -9.34 -11.60 8.06
C CYS A 125 -7.92 -11.88 7.57
N LYS A 126 -7.31 -12.96 8.08
CA LYS A 126 -5.93 -13.34 7.72
C LYS A 126 -5.73 -13.53 6.20
N LYS A 127 -6.77 -13.94 5.47
CA LYS A 127 -6.72 -14.13 4.00
C LYS A 127 -6.55 -12.80 3.27
N CYS A 128 -7.40 -11.79 3.57
CA CYS A 128 -7.33 -10.51 2.87
C CYS A 128 -6.21 -9.59 3.39
N CYS A 129 -5.64 -9.83 4.58
CA CYS A 129 -4.40 -9.14 4.99
C CYS A 129 -3.21 -9.42 4.05
N ARG A 130 -3.26 -10.47 3.22
CA ARG A 130 -2.23 -10.74 2.20
C ARG A 130 -2.16 -9.64 1.14
N TRP A 131 -3.29 -9.00 0.78
CA TRP A 131 -3.30 -7.85 -0.12
C TRP A 131 -2.41 -6.72 0.39
N ILE A 132 -2.59 -6.35 1.66
CA ILE A 132 -1.76 -5.34 2.33
C ILE A 132 -0.30 -5.77 2.37
N THR A 133 -0.02 -7.05 2.64
CA THR A 133 1.34 -7.59 2.66
C THR A 133 2.03 -7.46 1.30
N ILE A 134 1.34 -7.83 0.21
CA ILE A 134 1.84 -7.70 -1.15
C ILE A 134 2.07 -6.22 -1.48
N ALA A 135 1.07 -5.37 -1.25
CA ALA A 135 1.15 -3.95 -1.56
C ALA A 135 2.32 -3.26 -0.82
N MET A 136 2.52 -3.58 0.47
CA MET A 136 3.67 -3.11 1.24
C MET A 136 5.00 -3.56 0.63
N LYS A 137 5.16 -4.86 0.34
CA LYS A 137 6.42 -5.42 -0.20
C LYS A 137 6.77 -4.82 -1.56
N VAL A 138 5.77 -4.73 -2.45
CA VAL A 138 5.94 -4.22 -3.81
C VAL A 138 6.26 -2.73 -3.76
N LEU A 139 5.46 -1.93 -3.03
CA LEU A 139 5.67 -0.50 -2.96
C LEU A 139 6.98 -0.15 -2.26
N ASP A 140 7.37 -0.86 -1.19
CA ASP A 140 8.65 -0.61 -0.51
C ASP A 140 9.85 -0.84 -1.45
N ARG A 141 9.81 -1.90 -2.25
CA ARG A 141 10.85 -2.19 -3.25
C ARG A 141 10.85 -1.15 -4.37
N LEU A 142 9.71 -0.79 -4.93
CA LEU A 142 9.64 0.24 -5.97
C LEU A 142 10.17 1.58 -5.48
N LEU A 143 9.78 2.02 -4.27
CA LEU A 143 10.29 3.24 -3.64
C LEU A 143 11.80 3.20 -3.41
N LYS A 144 12.35 2.03 -3.07
CA LYS A 144 13.80 1.86 -2.86
C LYS A 144 14.58 1.77 -4.18
N GLU A 145 14.13 0.95 -5.12
CA GLU A 145 14.89 0.56 -6.30
C GLU A 145 14.73 1.57 -7.44
N HIS A 146 13.55 2.17 -7.62
CA HIS A 146 13.29 3.12 -8.71
C HIS A 146 13.50 4.57 -8.31
N PHE A 147 13.21 4.92 -7.05
CA PHE A 147 13.34 6.30 -6.55
C PHE A 147 14.54 6.50 -5.63
N GLY A 148 15.19 5.43 -5.16
CA GLY A 148 16.34 5.52 -4.27
C GLY A 148 15.99 6.00 -2.85
N PHE A 149 14.71 6.04 -2.47
CA PHE A 149 14.31 6.49 -1.14
C PHE A 149 14.77 5.50 -0.08
N LYS A 150 15.33 5.99 1.02
CA LYS A 150 15.97 5.16 2.06
C LYS A 150 15.16 5.12 3.36
N HIS A 151 14.43 6.18 3.68
CA HIS A 151 13.77 6.36 4.96
C HIS A 151 12.26 6.17 4.81
N ARG A 152 11.80 4.92 4.87
CA ARG A 152 10.39 4.54 4.68
C ARG A 152 9.86 3.92 5.97
N LEU A 153 8.87 4.56 6.58
CA LEU A 153 8.21 4.07 7.79
C LEU A 153 6.81 3.59 7.45
N TRP A 154 6.55 2.30 7.67
CA TRP A 154 5.23 1.71 7.51
C TRP A 154 4.49 1.66 8.85
N VAL A 155 3.26 2.15 8.87
CA VAL A 155 2.43 2.26 10.07
C VAL A 155 1.09 1.60 9.80
N PHE A 156 0.61 0.77 10.73
CA PHE A 156 -0.74 0.24 10.67
C PHE A 156 -1.76 1.36 10.88
N SER A 157 -2.79 1.44 10.01
CA SER A 157 -3.85 2.46 10.08
C SER A 157 -4.70 2.40 11.36
N GLY A 158 -4.60 1.33 12.14
CA GLY A 158 -5.44 1.05 13.30
C GLY A 158 -6.61 0.12 12.99
N ARG A 159 -6.87 -0.20 11.71
CA ARG A 159 -7.95 -1.13 11.32
C ARG A 159 -7.61 -2.10 10.20
N ARG A 160 -7.56 -1.62 8.95
CA ARG A 160 -7.57 -2.49 7.76
C ARG A 160 -6.57 -2.11 6.68
N GLY A 161 -5.94 -0.96 6.81
CA GLY A 161 -4.93 -0.45 5.88
C GLY A 161 -3.58 -0.18 6.55
N VAL A 162 -2.68 0.39 5.77
CA VAL A 162 -1.34 0.81 6.19
C VAL A 162 -0.97 2.13 5.55
N HIS A 163 -0.17 2.93 6.25
CA HIS A 163 0.40 4.17 5.75
C HIS A 163 1.91 4.03 5.59
N CYS A 164 2.46 4.43 4.45
CA CYS A 164 3.90 4.57 4.26
C CYS A 164 4.29 6.05 4.36
N TRP A 165 5.23 6.38 5.24
CA TRP A 165 5.82 7.71 5.38
C TRP A 165 7.24 7.69 4.83
N VAL A 166 7.45 8.31 3.67
CA VAL A 166 8.76 8.48 3.05
C VAL A 166 9.36 9.81 3.51
N ALA A 167 10.46 9.70 4.26
CA ALA A 167 11.04 10.75 5.05
C ALA A 167 12.45 11.14 4.58
N ASP A 168 12.83 10.81 3.36
CA ASP A 168 14.01 11.35 2.70
C ASP A 168 13.84 12.87 2.49
N ALA A 169 14.95 13.62 2.55
CA ALA A 169 14.90 15.09 2.39
C ALA A 169 14.33 15.50 1.02
N GLU A 170 14.71 14.79 -0.04
CA GLU A 170 14.21 15.03 -1.39
C GLU A 170 12.72 14.69 -1.52
N ALA A 171 12.27 13.60 -0.90
CA ALA A 171 10.84 13.25 -0.85
C ALA A 171 10.02 14.32 -0.12
N ARG A 172 10.56 14.86 1.00
CA ARG A 172 9.88 15.92 1.75
C ARG A 172 9.69 17.20 0.95
N LYS A 173 10.64 17.54 0.08
CA LYS A 173 10.67 18.76 -0.72
C LYS A 173 9.94 18.63 -2.05
N LEU A 174 9.37 17.46 -2.38
CA LEU A 174 8.58 17.29 -3.60
C LEU A 174 7.40 18.27 -3.62
N THR A 175 7.28 18.97 -4.75
CA THR A 175 6.13 19.81 -5.09
C THR A 175 4.89 18.95 -5.35
N ASN A 176 3.70 19.55 -5.38
CA ASN A 176 2.48 18.81 -5.72
C ASN A 176 2.57 18.12 -7.10
N PRO A 177 3.08 18.75 -8.18
CA PRO A 177 3.34 18.06 -9.44
C PRO A 177 4.32 16.90 -9.31
N GLY A 178 5.40 17.05 -8.53
CA GLY A 178 6.35 15.97 -8.29
C GLY A 178 5.71 14.77 -7.58
N ARG A 179 4.86 15.01 -6.58
CA ARG A 179 4.10 13.96 -5.88
C ARG A 179 3.11 13.26 -6.81
N ALA A 180 2.40 14.03 -7.63
CA ALA A 180 1.48 13.50 -8.62
C ALA A 180 2.21 12.61 -9.63
N ALA A 181 3.40 13.03 -10.11
CA ALA A 181 4.21 12.21 -11.02
C ALA A 181 4.66 10.89 -10.38
N VAL A 182 5.06 10.89 -9.11
CA VAL A 182 5.41 9.66 -8.37
C VAL A 182 4.19 8.74 -8.24
N ALA A 183 3.02 9.29 -7.88
CA ALA A 183 1.79 8.52 -7.79
C ALA A 183 1.41 7.92 -9.15
N SER A 184 1.38 8.72 -10.21
CA SER A 184 1.07 8.25 -11.58
C SER A 184 2.06 7.20 -12.07
N TYR A 185 3.34 7.30 -11.72
CA TYR A 185 4.34 6.29 -12.07
C TYR A 185 4.05 4.93 -11.41
N LEU A 186 3.57 4.94 -10.17
CA LEU A 186 3.27 3.74 -9.38
C LEU A 186 1.87 3.18 -9.64
N SER A 187 0.95 3.98 -10.17
CA SER A 187 -0.41 3.57 -10.51
C SER A 187 -0.47 2.89 -11.88
N LEU A 188 -0.54 1.56 -11.87
CA LEU A 188 -0.68 0.75 -13.10
C LEU A 188 -2.12 0.67 -13.60
N ILE A 189 -3.07 0.92 -12.71
CA ILE A 189 -4.51 0.88 -12.96
C ILE A 189 -5.05 2.29 -12.75
N SER A 190 -5.86 2.78 -13.70
CA SER A 190 -6.46 4.11 -13.64
C SER A 190 -7.96 4.05 -13.92
N GLY A 191 -8.76 4.72 -13.08
CA GLY A 191 -10.21 4.75 -13.22
C GLY A 191 -10.88 3.43 -12.83
N GLN A 192 -11.97 3.08 -13.51
CA GLN A 192 -12.73 1.82 -13.32
C GLN A 192 -12.17 0.64 -14.13
N GLN A 193 -10.97 0.77 -14.68
CA GLN A 193 -10.38 -0.31 -15.47
C GLN A 193 -9.83 -1.37 -14.51
N ASN A 194 -10.19 -2.64 -14.69
CA ASN A 194 -9.59 -3.75 -13.93
C ASN A 194 -8.40 -4.37 -14.66
N ILE A 195 -7.93 -3.73 -15.72
CA ILE A 195 -6.94 -4.27 -16.66
C ILE A 195 -5.85 -3.24 -16.87
N VAL A 196 -4.60 -3.66 -16.62
CA VAL A 196 -3.42 -2.84 -16.90
C VAL A 196 -3.23 -2.77 -18.41
N ASN A 197 -3.40 -1.58 -18.98
CA ASN A 197 -3.13 -1.37 -20.41
C ASN A 197 -1.63 -1.32 -20.66
N VAL A 198 -1.06 -2.45 -21.09
CA VAL A 198 0.37 -2.58 -21.41
C VAL A 198 0.65 -2.01 -22.82
N SER A 199 0.56 -0.68 -22.91
CA SER A 199 0.88 0.17 -24.07
C SER A 199 -0.02 0.08 -25.32
N GLU A 200 -0.13 1.22 -26.02
CA GLU A 200 -0.69 1.34 -27.37
C GLU A 200 0.36 1.10 -28.47
N LYS A 201 1.65 1.02 -28.11
CA LYS A 201 2.78 0.89 -29.05
C LYS A 201 3.35 -0.53 -29.02
N LYS A 202 3.04 -1.29 -30.08
CA LYS A 202 3.53 -2.66 -30.41
C LYS A 202 4.67 -3.18 -29.51
N GLY A 203 4.29 -3.83 -28.41
CA GLY A 203 5.16 -4.70 -27.62
C GLY A 203 6.04 -4.03 -26.56
N PHE A 204 5.95 -2.71 -26.34
CA PHE A 204 6.72 -2.08 -25.26
C PHE A 204 6.02 -2.25 -23.90
N VAL A 205 6.66 -3.00 -23.00
CA VAL A 205 6.24 -3.11 -21.60
C VAL A 205 7.15 -2.21 -20.75
N HIS A 206 6.56 -1.23 -20.05
CA HIS A 206 7.35 -0.36 -19.17
C HIS A 206 7.97 -1.20 -18.02
N PRO A 207 9.27 -1.03 -17.67
CA PRO A 207 9.94 -1.85 -16.66
C PRO A 207 9.20 -1.97 -15.34
N VAL A 208 8.60 -0.88 -14.85
CA VAL A 208 7.78 -0.87 -13.62
C VAL A 208 6.68 -1.95 -13.60
N ILE A 209 6.08 -2.29 -14.75
CA ILE A 209 5.03 -3.33 -14.84
C ILE A 209 5.66 -4.70 -14.65
N SER A 210 6.77 -4.96 -15.34
CA SER A 210 7.53 -6.21 -15.23
C SER A 210 8.08 -6.40 -13.82
N ASP A 211 8.64 -5.35 -13.22
CA ASP A 211 9.19 -5.36 -11.87
C ASP A 211 8.08 -5.56 -10.84
N ALA A 212 6.95 -4.83 -10.95
CA ALA A 212 5.80 -5.03 -10.07
C ALA A 212 5.27 -6.46 -10.14
N TYR A 213 5.09 -7.02 -11.34
CA TYR A 213 4.68 -8.42 -11.51
C TYR A 213 5.66 -9.37 -10.83
N GLN A 214 6.96 -9.24 -11.12
CA GLN A 214 8.00 -10.08 -10.53
C GLN A 214 7.97 -9.98 -8.99
N PHE A 215 7.90 -8.77 -8.43
CA PHE A 215 7.90 -8.56 -6.98
C PHE A 215 6.64 -9.12 -6.33
N ILE A 216 5.48 -9.00 -6.97
CA ILE A 216 4.23 -9.62 -6.54
C ILE A 216 4.39 -11.14 -6.46
N MET A 217 4.90 -11.76 -7.53
CA MET A 217 5.06 -13.21 -7.62
C MET A 217 6.10 -13.75 -6.63
N GLU A 218 7.22 -13.05 -6.45
CA GLU A 218 8.28 -13.40 -5.49
C GLU A 218 7.80 -13.37 -4.02
N THR A 219 6.68 -12.70 -3.71
CA THR A 219 6.13 -12.74 -2.35
C THR A 219 5.65 -14.13 -1.93
N GLY A 220 5.28 -14.98 -2.90
CA GLY A 220 4.61 -16.28 -2.68
C GLY A 220 3.19 -16.18 -2.13
N GLU A 221 2.67 -14.96 -1.89
CA GLU A 221 1.35 -14.74 -1.30
C GLU A 221 0.24 -15.00 -2.32
N VAL A 222 0.49 -14.70 -3.60
CA VAL A 222 -0.48 -14.88 -4.69
C VAL A 222 -0.90 -16.34 -4.83
N ASP A 223 0.05 -17.28 -4.72
CA ASP A 223 -0.24 -18.72 -4.83
C ASP A 223 -1.29 -19.16 -3.80
N ARG A 224 -1.23 -18.61 -2.58
CA ARG A 224 -2.24 -18.87 -1.54
C ARG A 224 -3.53 -18.13 -1.80
N MET A 225 -3.46 -16.89 -2.28
CA MET A 225 -4.63 -16.05 -2.53
C MET A 225 -5.52 -16.61 -3.62
N VAL A 226 -4.96 -17.19 -4.68
CA VAL A 226 -5.72 -17.83 -5.75
C VAL A 226 -6.70 -18.86 -5.20
N VAL A 227 -6.26 -19.67 -4.24
CA VAL A 227 -7.09 -20.67 -3.54
C VAL A 227 -7.99 -20.00 -2.51
N GLU A 228 -7.41 -19.17 -1.62
CA GLU A 228 -8.12 -18.57 -0.49
C GLU A 228 -9.29 -17.66 -0.91
N GLN A 229 -9.17 -17.04 -2.09
CA GLN A 229 -10.17 -16.16 -2.70
C GLN A 229 -11.01 -16.87 -3.78
N GLY A 230 -10.70 -18.11 -4.15
CA GLY A 230 -11.45 -18.87 -5.16
C GLY A 230 -11.53 -18.17 -6.51
N TRP A 231 -10.41 -17.65 -7.01
CA TRP A 231 -10.38 -16.93 -8.29
C TRP A 231 -10.54 -17.83 -9.50
N LEU A 232 -10.03 -19.07 -9.44
CA LEU A 232 -10.16 -20.05 -10.52
C LEU A 232 -11.38 -20.98 -10.36
N SER A 233 -12.20 -20.75 -9.34
CA SER A 233 -13.37 -21.59 -9.08
C SER A 233 -14.50 -21.30 -10.06
N GLY A 234 -15.08 -22.35 -10.63
CA GLY A 234 -16.20 -22.26 -11.59
C GLY A 234 -15.76 -21.87 -13.01
N GLU A 235 -16.69 -21.95 -13.97
CA GLU A 235 -16.42 -21.63 -15.38
C GLU A 235 -16.06 -20.15 -15.59
N GLU A 236 -16.61 -19.25 -14.77
CA GLU A 236 -16.34 -17.81 -14.83
C GLU A 236 -14.90 -17.47 -14.44
N GLY A 237 -14.30 -18.20 -13.48
CA GLY A 237 -12.99 -17.87 -12.92
C GLY A 237 -11.85 -17.96 -13.94
N LEU A 238 -11.83 -19.01 -14.76
CA LEU A 238 -10.82 -19.16 -15.83
C LEU A 238 -11.16 -18.32 -17.05
N SER A 239 -12.44 -18.06 -17.31
CA SER A 239 -12.87 -17.21 -18.42
C SER A 239 -12.36 -15.77 -18.28
N ALA A 240 -12.22 -15.28 -17.02
CA ALA A 240 -11.66 -13.98 -16.71
C ALA A 240 -10.23 -13.76 -17.26
N LEU A 241 -9.46 -14.83 -17.52
CA LEU A 241 -8.10 -14.72 -18.10
C LEU A 241 -8.09 -14.17 -19.53
N THR A 242 -9.23 -14.23 -20.23
CA THR A 242 -9.37 -13.68 -21.59
C THR A 242 -9.90 -12.25 -21.59
N GLU A 243 -10.31 -11.71 -20.44
CA GLU A 243 -10.88 -10.37 -20.34
C GLU A 243 -9.84 -9.29 -20.71
N GLY A 244 -10.28 -8.32 -21.53
CA GLY A 244 -9.47 -7.21 -22.03
C GLY A 244 -8.39 -7.56 -23.05
N CYS A 245 -8.18 -8.85 -23.35
CA CYS A 245 -7.37 -9.23 -24.50
C CYS A 245 -8.11 -8.85 -25.80
N LYS A 246 -7.41 -8.20 -26.73
CA LYS A 246 -7.97 -7.77 -28.04
C LYS A 246 -7.34 -8.50 -29.23
N ASP A 247 -6.32 -9.33 -28.99
CA ASP A 247 -5.63 -10.07 -30.04
C ASP A 247 -6.23 -11.47 -30.15
N ASP A 248 -6.90 -11.76 -31.26
CA ASP A 248 -7.59 -13.02 -31.49
C ASP A 248 -6.65 -14.24 -31.43
N ASN A 249 -5.38 -14.08 -31.82
CA ASN A 249 -4.42 -15.19 -31.73
C ASN A 249 -4.10 -15.51 -30.28
N VAL A 250 -3.87 -14.47 -29.47
CA VAL A 250 -3.62 -14.63 -28.03
C VAL A 250 -4.86 -15.18 -27.32
N ILE A 251 -6.05 -14.72 -27.68
CA ILE A 251 -7.32 -15.25 -27.14
C ILE A 251 -7.46 -16.74 -27.45
N ASN A 252 -7.19 -17.16 -28.69
CA ASN A 252 -7.30 -18.57 -29.09
C ASN A 252 -6.27 -19.44 -28.36
N GLU A 253 -5.05 -18.95 -28.19
CA GLU A 253 -4.02 -19.63 -27.38
C GLU A 253 -4.46 -19.76 -25.91
N LEU A 254 -4.95 -18.67 -25.30
CA LEU A 254 -5.45 -18.68 -23.92
C LEU A 254 -6.63 -19.65 -23.75
N LYS A 255 -7.58 -19.70 -24.70
CA LYS A 255 -8.69 -20.66 -24.67
C LYS A 255 -8.20 -22.10 -24.72
N SER A 256 -7.19 -22.40 -25.52
CA SER A 256 -6.58 -23.74 -25.53
C SER A 256 -5.98 -24.08 -24.16
N ILE A 257 -5.24 -23.15 -23.57
CA ILE A 257 -4.64 -23.31 -22.24
C ILE A 257 -5.71 -23.51 -21.17
N ILE A 258 -6.78 -22.72 -21.19
CA ILE A 258 -7.91 -22.83 -20.26
C ILE A 258 -8.56 -24.21 -20.37
N ASN A 259 -8.83 -24.70 -21.58
CA ASN A 259 -9.42 -26.01 -21.80
C ASN A 259 -8.56 -27.16 -21.24
N ASP A 260 -7.23 -27.05 -21.32
CA ASP A 260 -6.32 -28.02 -20.71
C ASP A 260 -6.42 -27.97 -19.18
N VAL A 261 -6.37 -26.75 -18.63
CA VAL A 261 -6.35 -26.51 -17.18
C VAL A 261 -7.67 -26.89 -16.51
N MET A 262 -8.82 -26.69 -17.18
CA MET A 262 -10.15 -27.06 -16.66
C MET A 262 -10.30 -28.54 -16.35
N ARG A 263 -9.48 -29.41 -16.97
CA ARG A 263 -9.50 -30.87 -16.73
C ARG A 263 -8.78 -31.29 -15.44
N ILE A 264 -8.11 -30.35 -14.77
CA ILE A 264 -7.36 -30.60 -13.54
C ILE A 264 -8.28 -30.40 -12.34
N ASP A 265 -8.34 -31.39 -11.44
CA ASP A 265 -9.32 -31.43 -10.34
C ASP A 265 -9.04 -30.44 -9.19
N SER A 266 -7.79 -30.02 -8.99
CA SER A 266 -7.38 -29.14 -7.88
C SER A 266 -7.06 -27.72 -8.36
N ILE A 267 -7.59 -26.70 -7.67
CA ILE A 267 -7.31 -25.28 -7.95
C ILE A 267 -5.82 -24.97 -7.81
N GLU A 268 -5.15 -25.59 -6.84
CA GLU A 268 -3.70 -25.46 -6.63
C GLU A 268 -2.94 -25.96 -7.86
N GLN A 269 -3.34 -27.12 -8.40
CA GLN A 269 -2.72 -27.71 -9.59
C GLN A 269 -3.08 -26.93 -10.86
N GLN A 270 -4.31 -26.42 -10.97
CA GLN A 270 -4.72 -25.53 -12.05
C GLN A 270 -3.86 -24.27 -12.08
N TRP A 271 -3.68 -23.62 -10.92
CA TRP A 271 -2.83 -22.44 -10.79
C TRP A 271 -1.37 -22.74 -11.15
N LEU A 272 -0.83 -23.86 -10.67
CA LEU A 272 0.52 -24.29 -11.03
C LEU A 272 0.67 -24.48 -12.54
N ALA A 273 -0.28 -25.16 -13.19
CA ALA A 273 -0.27 -25.36 -14.64
C ALA A 273 -0.32 -24.03 -15.41
N LEU A 274 -1.16 -23.09 -14.99
CA LEU A 274 -1.21 -21.73 -15.54
C LEU A 274 0.13 -21.01 -15.40
N ARG A 275 0.75 -21.04 -14.20
CA ARG A 275 2.06 -20.43 -13.99
C ARG A 275 3.12 -21.05 -14.88
N ILE A 276 3.11 -22.36 -15.10
CA ILE A 276 4.10 -23.00 -15.97
C ILE A 276 3.92 -22.57 -17.43
N LYS A 277 2.67 -22.50 -17.90
CA LYS A 277 2.36 -22.11 -19.29
C LYS A 277 2.57 -20.61 -19.54
N LEU A 278 2.27 -19.74 -18.57
CA LEU A 278 2.22 -18.29 -18.78
C LEU A 278 3.33 -17.49 -18.06
N ASP A 279 3.83 -17.95 -16.92
CA ASP A 279 4.79 -17.22 -16.09
C ASP A 279 6.24 -17.65 -16.35
N SER A 280 7.02 -16.73 -16.93
CA SER A 280 8.44 -16.97 -17.22
C SER A 280 9.30 -17.13 -15.96
N VAL A 281 8.91 -16.52 -14.83
CA VAL A 281 9.60 -16.67 -13.53
C VAL A 281 9.44 -18.11 -13.08
N LYS A 282 8.21 -18.65 -13.12
CA LYS A 282 7.96 -20.03 -12.71
C LYS A 282 8.71 -21.04 -13.59
N ARG A 283 8.74 -20.82 -14.91
CA ARG A 283 9.51 -21.69 -15.82
C ARG A 283 11.00 -21.71 -15.48
N LYS A 284 11.59 -20.55 -15.16
CA LYS A 284 13.01 -20.47 -14.76
C LYS A 284 13.28 -21.19 -13.44
N GLU A 285 12.42 -21.03 -12.44
CA GLU A 285 12.51 -21.76 -11.16
C GLU A 285 12.55 -23.28 -11.40
N MET A 286 11.63 -23.79 -12.22
CA MET A 286 11.54 -25.23 -12.51
C MET A 286 12.75 -25.75 -13.29
N MET A 287 13.27 -24.99 -14.24
CA MET A 287 14.48 -25.35 -14.98
C MET A 287 15.72 -25.41 -14.06
N ALA A 288 15.78 -24.56 -13.04
CA ALA A 288 16.88 -24.54 -12.06
C ALA A 288 16.85 -25.73 -11.10
N GLN A 289 15.69 -26.38 -10.89
CA GLN A 289 15.50 -27.44 -9.90
C GLN A 289 15.95 -28.87 -10.34
N LYS A 290 16.52 -29.07 -11.54
CA LYS A 290 17.01 -30.37 -12.10
C LYS A 290 16.52 -31.67 -11.40
N GLY A 291 15.49 -32.31 -11.96
CA GLY A 291 15.25 -33.77 -11.82
C GLY A 291 14.05 -34.21 -10.98
N VAL A 292 13.32 -35.20 -11.51
CA VAL A 292 12.13 -35.92 -10.97
C VAL A 292 10.80 -35.15 -10.95
N GLU A 293 10.74 -33.88 -10.55
CA GLU A 293 9.45 -33.13 -10.49
C GLU A 293 8.92 -32.72 -11.88
N LEU A 294 9.80 -32.50 -12.86
CA LEU A 294 9.41 -32.23 -14.25
C LEU A 294 8.55 -33.36 -14.83
N CYS A 295 8.80 -34.62 -14.45
CA CYS A 295 8.03 -35.78 -14.91
C CYS A 295 6.60 -35.84 -14.36
N LYS A 296 6.36 -35.41 -13.11
CA LYS A 296 5.00 -35.37 -12.54
C LYS A 296 4.16 -34.24 -13.14
N VAL A 297 4.80 -33.13 -13.48
CA VAL A 297 4.15 -31.98 -14.09
C VAL A 297 3.87 -32.20 -15.58
N SER A 298 4.78 -32.84 -16.33
CA SER A 298 4.51 -33.21 -17.72
C SER A 298 3.33 -34.18 -17.88
N CYS A 299 2.99 -34.96 -16.85
CA CYS A 299 1.79 -35.80 -16.84
C CYS A 299 0.48 -35.04 -16.58
N ILE A 300 0.55 -33.77 -16.13
CA ILE A 300 -0.63 -32.91 -15.90
C ILE A 300 -0.91 -32.04 -17.13
N VAL A 301 0.09 -31.86 -18.01
CA VAL A 301 0.08 -30.93 -19.15
C VAL A 301 -0.03 -31.63 -20.52
N LEU A 302 0.09 -32.97 -20.55
CA LEU A 302 -0.18 -33.82 -21.72
C LEU A 302 -1.54 -34.51 -21.57
#